data_AF-A0A3M0KC40-F1
#
_entry.id   AF-A0A3M0KC40-F1
#
_cell.length_a   1.000
_cell.length_b   1.000
_cell.length_c   1.000
_cell.angle_alpha   90.00
_cell.angle_beta   90.00
_cell.angle_gamma   90.00
#
_symmetry.space_group_name_H-M   'P 1'
#
loop_
_entity.id
_entity.type
_entity.pdbx_description
1 polymer ?
#
loop_
_entity_poly.entity_id
_entity_poly.type
_entity_poly.pdbx_seq_one_letter_code
_entity_poly.pdbx_strand_id
1 'polypeptide(L)'
;MAPKAKKEAVPPKTEAKAKALKAKKAVLKGVHSHKKKKIRTSPTFRRPKTLRLRRQPKYPRKSAPRRNKLDHYAIIKFPLTTESAMKKIEDNNTLVFIVDVKANKHQIKQAVKKLYDIDVAKVNTLIRPDGEKKAYVRLAPDYDALDVANKDRLGQFWFHSFKELNTPFSSHRSGRAAETILVLWLQERAQHAHRAAAALRQ
;
A
#
# COMPACT_ATOMS: atom_id res chain seq x y z
N MET A 1 28.15 36.48 -61.52
CA MET A 1 29.63 36.49 -61.71
C MET A 1 30.15 37.75 -61.04
N ALA A 2 30.82 37.64 -59.89
CA ALA A 2 31.42 38.75 -59.16
C ALA A 2 32.93 38.49 -59.02
N PRO A 3 33.81 39.44 -59.37
CA PRO A 3 35.24 39.19 -59.37
C PRO A 3 35.77 39.06 -57.94
N LYS A 4 36.41 37.93 -57.63
CA LYS A 4 37.11 37.71 -56.36
C LYS A 4 38.26 38.71 -56.26
N ALA A 5 38.23 39.53 -55.22
CA ALA A 5 39.27 40.51 -54.91
C ALA A 5 40.65 39.83 -54.88
N LYS A 6 41.60 40.38 -55.65
CA LYS A 6 43.02 40.00 -55.61
C LYS A 6 43.56 40.31 -54.22
N LYS A 7 43.98 39.29 -53.47
CA LYS A 7 44.79 39.47 -52.26
C LYS A 7 46.13 40.07 -52.67
N GLU A 8 46.33 41.35 -52.35
CA GLU A 8 47.65 41.97 -52.42
C GLU A 8 48.63 41.23 -51.50
N ALA A 9 49.83 40.96 -52.00
CA ALA A 9 50.85 40.24 -51.28
C ALA A 9 51.37 41.11 -50.13
N VAL A 10 51.12 40.67 -48.90
CA VAL A 10 51.65 41.30 -47.68
C VAL A 10 53.18 41.29 -47.77
N PRO A 11 53.88 42.42 -47.49
CA PRO A 11 55.32 42.47 -47.66
C PRO A 11 56.01 41.37 -46.81
N PRO A 12 57.02 40.68 -47.35
CA PRO A 12 57.61 39.49 -46.71
C PRO A 12 58.17 39.80 -45.31
N LYS A 13 58.57 41.06 -45.08
CA LYS A 13 59.06 41.56 -43.79
C LYS A 13 57.98 41.58 -42.69
N THR A 14 56.72 41.84 -43.02
CA THR A 14 55.62 41.85 -42.05
C THR A 14 55.19 40.44 -41.66
N GLU A 15 55.20 39.49 -42.60
CA GLU A 15 54.93 38.09 -42.29
C GLU A 15 56.03 37.45 -41.43
N ALA A 16 57.29 37.76 -41.72
CA ALA A 16 58.43 37.30 -40.93
C ALA A 16 58.37 37.82 -39.49
N LYS A 17 58.02 39.10 -39.30
CA LYS A 17 57.82 39.70 -37.97
C LYS A 17 56.65 39.04 -37.24
N ALA A 18 55.52 38.78 -37.90
CA ALA A 18 54.37 38.11 -37.29
C ALA A 18 54.70 36.67 -36.87
N LYS A 19 55.43 35.92 -37.70
CA LYS A 19 55.92 34.56 -37.40
C LYS A 19 56.89 34.56 -36.22
N ALA A 20 57.83 35.51 -36.17
CA ALA A 20 58.77 35.67 -35.06
C ALA A 20 58.07 36.03 -33.73
N LEU A 21 57.10 36.95 -33.77
CA LEU A 21 56.32 37.32 -32.58
C LEU A 21 55.44 36.15 -32.09
N LYS A 22 54.88 35.35 -32.99
CA LYS A 22 54.12 34.13 -32.65
C LYS A 22 55.02 33.07 -32.02
N ALA A 23 56.23 32.86 -32.57
CA ALA A 23 57.23 31.97 -32.00
C ALA A 23 57.68 32.43 -30.60
N LYS A 24 57.96 33.73 -30.42
CA LYS A 24 58.32 34.31 -29.11
C LYS A 24 57.22 34.11 -28.06
N LYS A 25 55.95 34.31 -28.43
CA LYS A 25 54.79 34.08 -27.53
C LYS A 25 54.60 32.60 -27.18
N ALA A 26 54.86 31.69 -28.13
CA ALA A 26 54.80 30.25 -27.89
C ALA A 26 55.92 29.76 -26.96
N VAL A 27 57.14 30.30 -27.12
CA VAL A 27 58.30 30.02 -26.24
C VAL A 27 58.04 30.53 -24.82
N LEU A 28 57.52 31.76 -24.66
CA LEU A 28 57.23 32.35 -23.34
C LEU A 28 56.12 31.60 -22.57
N LYS A 29 55.07 31.13 -23.25
CA LYS A 29 54.01 30.32 -22.62
C LYS A 29 54.48 28.88 -22.32
N GLY A 30 55.46 28.38 -23.06
CA GLY A 30 55.99 27.02 -22.97
C GLY A 30 54.96 25.94 -23.36
N VAL A 31 55.43 24.73 -23.64
CA VAL A 31 54.58 23.57 -24.03
C VAL A 31 53.57 23.18 -22.92
N HIS A 32 53.79 23.67 -21.70
CA HIS A 32 53.04 23.34 -20.50
C HIS A 32 52.06 24.44 -20.04
N SER A 33 51.74 25.41 -20.90
CA SER A 33 50.96 26.60 -20.52
C SER A 33 49.54 26.31 -20.01
N HIS A 34 49.02 25.10 -20.22
CA HIS A 34 47.69 24.68 -19.78
C HIS A 34 47.67 23.91 -18.45
N LYS A 35 48.80 23.83 -17.71
CA LYS A 35 48.83 23.20 -16.38
C LYS A 35 48.04 24.04 -15.36
N LYS A 36 46.74 23.73 -15.23
CA LYS A 36 45.84 24.32 -14.23
C LYS A 36 46.19 23.80 -12.84
N LYS A 37 46.76 24.65 -11.99
CA LYS A 37 47.02 24.33 -10.57
C LYS A 37 45.70 24.34 -9.77
N LYS A 38 45.50 23.33 -8.91
CA LYS A 38 44.36 23.31 -7.98
C LYS A 38 44.70 24.12 -6.72
N ILE A 39 44.21 25.36 -6.66
CA ILE A 39 44.39 26.25 -5.50
C ILE A 39 43.44 25.79 -4.38
N ARG A 40 43.95 25.67 -3.15
CA ARG A 40 43.16 25.41 -1.95
C ARG A 40 43.04 26.73 -1.17
N THR A 41 41.83 27.26 -1.07
CA THR A 41 41.55 28.55 -0.41
C THR A 41 41.22 28.43 1.08
N SER A 42 41.01 27.20 1.57
CA SER A 42 40.71 26.89 2.97
C SER A 42 41.93 26.21 3.62
N PRO A 43 42.30 26.59 4.86
CA PRO A 43 43.37 25.91 5.62
C PRO A 43 42.94 24.52 6.08
N THR A 44 41.64 24.26 6.23
CA THR A 44 41.11 22.96 6.66
C THR A 44 41.00 21.99 5.48
N PHE A 45 41.63 20.82 5.60
CA PHE A 45 41.50 19.74 4.62
C PHE A 45 40.22 18.93 4.86
N ARG A 46 39.30 18.93 3.89
CA ARG A 46 38.07 18.13 3.93
C ARG A 46 38.21 16.89 3.06
N ARG A 47 37.69 15.75 3.55
CA ARG A 47 37.60 14.52 2.74
C ARG A 47 36.81 14.80 1.45
N PRO A 48 37.39 14.53 0.26
CA PRO A 48 36.66 14.72 -0.99
C PRO A 48 35.48 13.77 -1.05
N LYS A 49 34.38 14.22 -1.65
CA LYS A 49 33.23 13.36 -1.91
C LYS A 49 33.64 12.32 -2.95
N THR A 50 33.56 11.06 -2.58
CA THR A 50 33.81 9.92 -3.46
C THR A 50 32.49 9.32 -3.92
N LEU A 51 32.52 8.63 -5.06
CA LEU A 51 31.38 7.85 -5.54
C LEU A 51 31.04 6.73 -4.52
N ARG A 52 29.76 6.61 -4.19
CA ARG A 52 29.22 5.57 -3.29
C ARG A 52 28.22 4.74 -4.09
N LEU A 53 28.63 3.55 -4.51
CA LEU A 53 27.76 2.62 -5.26
C LEU A 53 26.64 2.08 -4.37
N ARG A 54 25.48 1.82 -4.97
CA ARG A 54 24.40 1.07 -4.30
C ARG A 54 24.82 -0.39 -4.16
N ARG A 55 24.29 -1.07 -3.15
CA ARG A 55 24.54 -2.51 -2.94
C ARG A 55 23.94 -3.33 -4.07
N GLN A 56 24.73 -4.22 -4.66
CA GLN A 56 24.31 -5.24 -5.63
C GLN A 56 24.72 -6.61 -5.08
N PRO A 57 23.89 -7.25 -4.23
CA PRO A 57 24.22 -8.56 -3.66
C PRO A 57 24.17 -9.65 -4.74
N LYS A 58 25.09 -10.61 -4.69
CA LYS A 58 25.17 -11.73 -5.66
C LYS A 58 23.99 -12.70 -5.55
N TYR A 59 23.37 -12.80 -4.38
CA TYR A 59 22.21 -13.66 -4.11
C TYR A 59 21.24 -12.94 -3.17
N PRO A 60 19.92 -13.18 -3.29
CA PRO A 60 18.94 -12.61 -2.39
C PRO A 60 19.09 -13.23 -0.98
N ARG A 61 18.87 -12.41 0.07
CA ARG A 61 18.95 -12.90 1.46
C ARG A 61 17.81 -13.85 1.85
N LYS A 62 16.71 -13.83 1.11
CA LYS A 62 15.54 -14.69 1.30
C LYS A 62 15.15 -15.22 -0.06
N SER A 63 14.83 -16.51 -0.14
CA SER A 63 14.40 -17.16 -1.37
C SER A 63 13.07 -16.60 -1.88
N ALA A 64 12.12 -16.33 -0.98
CA ALA A 64 10.79 -15.84 -1.33
C ALA A 64 10.40 -14.57 -0.55
N PRO A 65 9.57 -13.69 -1.15
CA PRO A 65 8.95 -12.59 -0.44
C PRO A 65 7.97 -13.10 0.63
N ARG A 66 7.79 -12.33 1.70
CA ARG A 66 6.83 -12.67 2.76
C ARG A 66 5.41 -12.31 2.32
N ARG A 67 4.45 -13.18 2.64
CA ARG A 67 3.03 -12.88 2.49
C ARG A 67 2.59 -11.79 3.48
N ASN A 68 1.64 -10.96 3.06
CA ASN A 68 0.98 -10.01 3.94
C ASN A 68 0.08 -10.78 4.92
N LYS A 69 0.34 -10.63 6.22
CA LYS A 69 -0.46 -11.27 7.28
C LYS A 69 -1.69 -10.45 7.68
N LEU A 70 -1.67 -9.15 7.37
CA LEU A 70 -2.71 -8.19 7.74
C LEU A 70 -3.50 -7.85 6.47
N ASP A 71 -4.36 -8.79 6.07
CA ASP A 71 -5.28 -8.64 4.95
C ASP A 71 -6.60 -8.00 5.41
N HIS A 72 -7.54 -7.80 4.48
CA HIS A 72 -8.79 -7.09 4.77
C HIS A 72 -9.64 -7.81 5.82
N TYR A 73 -9.65 -9.14 5.80
CA TYR A 73 -10.36 -9.98 6.78
C TYR A 73 -9.67 -10.00 8.13
N ALA A 74 -8.33 -9.96 8.20
CA ALA A 74 -7.63 -9.81 9.48
C ALA A 74 -7.79 -8.40 10.08
N ILE A 75 -7.97 -7.38 9.24
CA ILE A 75 -8.21 -6.00 9.69
C ILE A 75 -9.57 -5.91 10.38
N ILE A 76 -10.67 -6.27 9.69
CA ILE A 76 -12.04 -6.14 10.21
C ILE A 76 -12.45 -7.48 10.82
N LYS A 77 -12.57 -7.54 12.15
CA LYS A 77 -12.92 -8.79 12.83
C LYS A 77 -14.43 -9.04 12.82
N PHE A 78 -15.20 -8.10 13.36
CA PHE A 78 -16.66 -8.18 13.43
C PHE A 78 -17.26 -6.78 13.66
N PRO A 79 -18.49 -6.50 13.20
CA PRO A 79 -19.21 -5.30 13.58
C PRO A 79 -19.70 -5.39 15.02
N LEU A 80 -19.82 -4.25 15.67
CA LEU A 80 -20.21 -4.14 17.06
C LEU A 80 -21.70 -3.83 17.14
N THR A 81 -22.46 -4.71 17.79
CA THR A 81 -23.93 -4.71 17.82
C THR A 81 -24.51 -4.22 19.15
N THR A 82 -23.80 -3.35 19.87
CA THR A 82 -24.31 -2.78 21.14
C THR A 82 -25.32 -1.67 20.88
N GLU A 83 -26.19 -1.37 21.85
CA GLU A 83 -27.19 -0.30 21.77
C GLU A 83 -26.60 1.04 21.31
N SER A 84 -25.46 1.45 21.89
CA SER A 84 -24.77 2.68 21.50
C SER A 84 -24.23 2.67 20.06
N ALA A 85 -23.97 1.49 19.50
CA ALA A 85 -23.54 1.34 18.12
C ALA A 85 -24.74 1.31 17.17
N MET A 86 -25.84 0.66 17.55
CA MET A 86 -27.10 0.70 16.78
C MET A 86 -27.59 2.14 16.62
N LYS A 87 -27.58 2.93 17.71
CA LYS A 87 -27.91 4.36 17.66
C LYS A 87 -27.01 5.15 16.70
N LYS A 88 -25.75 4.75 16.55
CA LYS A 88 -24.79 5.40 15.63
C LYS A 88 -25.04 5.05 14.17
N ILE A 89 -25.65 3.90 13.89
CA ILE A 89 -26.06 3.51 12.54
C ILE A 89 -27.21 4.42 12.09
N GLU A 90 -28.22 4.59 12.94
CA GLU A 90 -29.42 5.39 12.67
C GLU A 90 -29.11 6.90 12.60
N ASP A 91 -28.52 7.49 13.65
CA ASP A 91 -28.41 8.95 13.77
C ASP A 91 -27.33 9.57 12.86
N ASN A 92 -26.29 8.80 12.53
CA ASN A 92 -25.05 9.35 11.97
C ASN A 92 -24.55 8.66 10.72
N ASN A 93 -25.27 7.65 10.22
CA ASN A 93 -24.85 6.81 9.10
C ASN A 93 -23.42 6.27 9.33
N THR A 94 -23.18 5.72 10.53
CA THR A 94 -21.87 5.20 10.96
C THR A 94 -21.94 3.75 11.38
N LEU A 95 -21.11 2.92 10.76
CA LEU A 95 -20.88 1.54 11.17
C LEU A 95 -19.77 1.47 12.22
N VAL A 96 -19.93 0.60 13.20
CA VAL A 96 -18.95 0.39 14.28
C VAL A 96 -18.34 -1.00 14.13
N PHE A 97 -17.02 -1.06 13.99
CA PHE A 97 -16.30 -2.32 13.86
C PHE A 97 -15.30 -2.51 15.00
N ILE A 98 -15.08 -3.77 15.35
CA ILE A 98 -13.89 -4.21 16.06
C ILE A 98 -12.83 -4.62 15.05
N VAL A 99 -11.62 -4.08 15.25
CA VAL A 99 -10.52 -4.09 14.29
C VAL A 99 -9.23 -4.54 14.98
N ASP A 100 -8.28 -5.05 14.21
CA ASP A 100 -6.92 -5.30 14.70
C ASP A 100 -6.23 -4.02 15.22
N VAL A 101 -5.46 -4.16 16.30
CA VAL A 101 -4.78 -3.06 16.99
C VAL A 101 -3.71 -2.40 16.12
N LYS A 102 -3.14 -3.12 15.16
CA LYS A 102 -2.09 -2.60 14.26
C LYS A 102 -2.66 -1.90 13.04
N ALA A 103 -3.97 -1.99 12.80
CA ALA A 103 -4.58 -1.41 11.60
C ALA A 103 -4.66 0.12 11.66
N ASN A 104 -4.25 0.77 10.56
CA ASN A 104 -4.35 2.22 10.39
C ASN A 104 -5.70 2.64 9.78
N LYS A 105 -6.10 3.90 9.95
CA LYS A 105 -7.36 4.45 9.39
C LYS A 105 -7.50 4.23 7.88
N HIS A 106 -6.41 4.37 7.13
CA HIS A 106 -6.39 4.12 5.68
C HIS A 106 -6.63 2.66 5.33
N GLN A 107 -6.05 1.72 6.10
CA GLN A 107 -6.24 0.29 5.88
C GLN A 107 -7.67 -0.13 6.20
N ILE A 108 -8.25 0.41 7.28
CA ILE A 108 -9.66 0.19 7.64
C ILE A 108 -10.57 0.70 6.53
N LYS A 109 -10.33 1.92 6.02
CA LYS A 109 -11.10 2.50 4.90
C LYS A 109 -11.08 1.59 3.67
N GLN A 110 -9.91 1.09 3.29
CA GLN A 110 -9.74 0.18 2.16
C GLN A 110 -10.38 -1.20 2.40
N ALA A 111 -10.28 -1.72 3.61
CA ALA A 111 -10.88 -3.01 3.98
C ALA A 111 -12.41 -2.94 3.93
N VAL A 112 -13.02 -1.91 4.52
CA VAL A 112 -14.49 -1.72 4.47
C VAL A 112 -14.95 -1.58 3.03
N LYS A 113 -14.25 -0.76 2.23
CA LYS A 113 -14.58 -0.57 0.82
C LYS A 113 -14.54 -1.86 0.02
N LYS A 114 -13.59 -2.76 0.30
CA LYS A 114 -13.43 -4.01 -0.47
C LYS A 114 -14.32 -5.16 0.02
N LEU A 115 -14.62 -5.22 1.32
CA LEU A 115 -15.41 -6.31 1.87
C LEU A 115 -16.91 -6.09 1.68
N TYR A 116 -17.35 -4.84 1.78
CA TYR A 116 -18.77 -4.50 1.75
C TYR A 116 -19.16 -3.70 0.50
N ASP A 117 -18.19 -3.35 -0.36
CA ASP A 117 -18.38 -2.57 -1.59
C ASP A 117 -19.01 -1.17 -1.37
N ILE A 118 -18.61 -0.52 -0.27
CA ILE A 118 -19.16 0.78 0.16
C ILE A 118 -18.10 1.87 0.16
N ASP A 119 -18.49 3.09 -0.19
CA ASP A 119 -17.64 4.26 0.00
C ASP A 119 -17.73 4.87 1.40
N VAL A 120 -16.56 5.14 1.97
CA VAL A 120 -16.40 5.64 3.33
C VAL A 120 -16.03 7.13 3.28
N ALA A 121 -16.78 7.95 4.00
CA ALA A 121 -16.45 9.36 4.19
C ALA A 121 -15.25 9.53 5.14
N LYS A 122 -15.38 9.07 6.39
CA LYS A 122 -14.33 9.21 7.42
C LYS A 122 -14.26 8.01 8.36
N VAL A 123 -13.07 7.80 8.95
CA VAL A 123 -12.82 6.76 9.95
C VAL A 123 -12.24 7.37 11.21
N ASN A 124 -12.87 7.08 12.35
CA ASN A 124 -12.41 7.41 13.68
C ASN A 124 -12.08 6.10 14.42
N THR A 125 -11.02 6.08 15.22
CA THR A 125 -10.56 4.86 15.91
C THR A 125 -10.20 5.18 17.34
N LEU A 126 -10.51 4.28 18.27
CA LEU A 126 -10.01 4.27 19.63
C LEU A 126 -9.56 2.85 20.03
N ILE A 127 -8.71 2.75 21.05
CA ILE A 127 -8.38 1.47 21.68
C ILE A 127 -9.25 1.34 22.92
N ARG A 128 -9.99 0.23 23.04
CA ARG A 128 -10.80 -0.09 24.22
C ARG A 128 -9.89 -0.52 25.39
N PRO A 129 -10.33 -0.40 26.65
CA PRO A 129 -9.60 -0.97 27.78
C PRO A 129 -9.39 -2.50 27.64
N ASP A 130 -10.27 -3.18 26.92
CA ASP A 130 -10.16 -4.61 26.54
C ASP A 130 -8.91 -4.93 25.69
N GLY A 131 -8.22 -3.92 25.19
CA GLY A 131 -7.05 -4.05 24.32
C GLY A 131 -7.38 -4.17 22.83
N GLU A 132 -8.66 -4.19 22.44
CA GLU A 132 -9.08 -4.21 21.04
C GLU A 132 -9.36 -2.81 20.48
N LYS A 133 -9.11 -2.62 19.18
CA LYS A 133 -9.38 -1.35 18.50
C LYS A 133 -10.84 -1.31 18.05
N LYS A 134 -11.56 -0.24 18.44
CA LYS A 134 -12.91 0.07 17.94
C LYS A 134 -12.78 1.15 16.86
N ALA A 135 -13.44 0.95 15.73
CA ALA A 135 -13.47 1.89 14.62
C ALA A 135 -14.91 2.35 14.33
N TYR A 136 -15.13 3.66 14.33
CA TYR A 136 -16.33 4.29 13.82
C TYR A 136 -16.08 4.69 12.37
N VAL A 137 -16.89 4.14 11.46
CA VAL A 137 -16.74 4.32 10.01
C VAL A 137 -17.98 5.02 9.51
N ARG A 138 -17.84 6.30 9.15
CA ARG A 138 -18.93 7.08 8.54
C ARG A 138 -18.96 6.80 7.04
N LEU A 139 -20.11 6.39 6.55
CA LEU A 139 -20.31 6.11 5.13
C LEU A 139 -20.45 7.41 4.34
N ALA A 140 -20.29 7.32 3.02
CA ALA A 140 -20.71 8.37 2.11
C ALA A 140 -22.24 8.53 2.18
N PRO A 141 -22.78 9.74 1.93
CA PRO A 141 -24.22 9.99 2.00
C PRO A 141 -25.02 9.17 0.99
N ASP A 142 -24.37 8.66 -0.06
CA ASP A 142 -25.00 7.85 -1.12
C ASP A 142 -25.34 6.41 -0.67
N TYR A 143 -24.83 5.98 0.51
CA TYR A 143 -25.07 4.66 1.08
C TYR A 143 -25.74 4.77 2.44
N ASP A 144 -26.75 3.95 2.69
CA ASP A 144 -27.37 3.84 4.02
C ASP A 144 -26.71 2.73 4.85
N ALA A 145 -26.25 3.08 6.06
CA ALA A 145 -25.66 2.13 7.00
C ALA A 145 -26.67 1.09 7.50
N LEU A 146 -27.97 1.39 7.52
CA LEU A 146 -29.00 0.42 7.95
C LEU A 146 -29.08 -0.77 6.98
N ASP A 147 -29.11 -0.50 5.68
CA ASP A 147 -29.19 -1.53 4.64
C ASP A 147 -27.95 -2.42 4.64
N VAL A 148 -26.78 -1.82 4.82
CA VAL A 148 -25.51 -2.54 4.94
C VAL A 148 -25.50 -3.42 6.18
N ALA A 149 -25.93 -2.88 7.33
CA ALA A 149 -25.97 -3.62 8.57
C ALA A 149 -26.92 -4.82 8.49
N ASN A 150 -28.05 -4.70 7.79
CA ASN A 150 -28.99 -5.80 7.59
C ASN A 150 -28.39 -6.92 6.72
N LYS A 151 -27.66 -6.56 5.67
CA LYS A 151 -26.90 -7.51 4.85
C LYS A 151 -25.87 -8.27 5.67
N ASP A 152 -25.16 -7.58 6.55
CA ASP A 152 -24.15 -8.17 7.43
C ASP A 152 -24.76 -9.05 8.53
N ARG A 153 -25.90 -8.63 9.08
CA ARG A 153 -26.60 -9.32 10.16
C ARG A 153 -27.14 -10.68 9.72
N LEU A 154 -27.66 -10.78 8.50
CA LEU A 154 -28.12 -12.06 7.93
C LEU A 154 -26.95 -13.06 7.76
N GLY A 155 -25.76 -12.58 7.40
CA GLY A 155 -24.57 -13.44 7.31
C GLY A 155 -24.01 -13.86 8.67
N GLN A 156 -24.08 -13.00 9.69
CA GLN A 156 -23.55 -13.28 11.02
C GLN A 156 -24.50 -14.10 11.89
N PHE A 157 -25.81 -13.96 11.73
CA PHE A 157 -26.80 -14.77 12.44
C PHE A 157 -26.60 -16.26 12.11
N TRP A 158 -26.33 -16.57 10.85
CA TRP A 158 -26.00 -17.93 10.41
C TRP A 158 -24.66 -18.43 10.97
N PHE A 159 -23.66 -17.55 11.07
CA PHE A 159 -22.33 -17.89 11.60
C PHE A 159 -22.30 -18.08 13.12
N HIS A 160 -23.11 -17.34 13.89
CA HIS A 160 -23.26 -17.53 15.34
C HIS A 160 -24.09 -18.77 15.67
N SER A 161 -25.20 -19.01 14.96
CA SER A 161 -26.03 -20.20 15.17
C SER A 161 -25.25 -21.50 14.85
N PHE A 162 -24.35 -21.48 13.87
CA PHE A 162 -23.47 -22.62 13.57
C PHE A 162 -22.33 -22.79 14.59
N LYS A 163 -21.91 -21.72 15.27
CA LYS A 163 -20.89 -21.77 16.33
C LYS A 163 -21.44 -22.32 17.65
N GLU A 164 -22.71 -22.07 17.95
CA GLU A 164 -23.40 -22.63 19.13
C GLU A 164 -23.62 -24.14 19.01
N LEU A 165 -23.66 -24.70 17.80
CA LEU A 165 -23.77 -26.15 17.57
C LEU A 165 -22.41 -26.89 17.65
N ASN A 166 -21.30 -26.20 17.91
CA ASN A 166 -19.96 -26.80 17.87
C ASN A 166 -19.04 -26.40 19.04
N THR A 167 -19.60 -26.21 20.24
CA THR A 167 -18.81 -26.24 21.48
C THR A 167 -18.64 -27.70 21.95
N PRO A 168 -17.42 -28.26 22.05
CA PRO A 168 -17.25 -29.64 22.49
C PRO A 168 -17.48 -29.76 24.00
N PHE A 169 -18.56 -30.43 24.41
CA PHE A 169 -18.70 -30.97 25.75
C PHE A 169 -17.67 -32.10 25.92
N SER A 170 -16.70 -31.86 26.79
CA SER A 170 -15.67 -32.84 27.17
C SER A 170 -16.30 -34.03 27.89
N SER A 171 -16.29 -35.21 27.26
CA SER A 171 -15.79 -36.45 27.88
C SER A 171 -15.86 -37.63 26.90
N HIS A 172 -14.96 -38.58 27.11
CA HIS A 172 -14.74 -39.79 26.31
C HIS A 172 -16.00 -40.65 26.15
N ARG A 173 -16.45 -40.90 24.89
CA ARG A 173 -16.79 -42.27 24.43
C ARG A 173 -17.09 -42.37 22.92
N SER A 174 -16.35 -43.28 22.28
CA SER A 174 -16.69 -44.17 21.15
C SER A 174 -17.45 -43.64 19.93
N GLY A 175 -16.83 -43.85 18.75
CA GLY A 175 -17.34 -43.51 17.43
C GLY A 175 -18.66 -44.20 17.07
N ARG A 176 -19.70 -43.37 16.93
CA ARG A 176 -20.93 -43.60 16.13
C ARG A 176 -21.73 -42.31 15.89
N ALA A 177 -21.09 -41.14 15.99
CA ALA A 177 -21.77 -39.83 15.90
C ALA A 177 -21.50 -39.06 14.59
N ALA A 178 -20.51 -39.48 13.79
CA ALA A 178 -20.15 -38.77 12.57
C ALA A 178 -21.13 -39.04 11.40
N GLU A 179 -21.77 -40.21 11.37
CA GLU A 179 -22.70 -40.59 10.28
C GLU A 179 -24.11 -40.01 10.48
N THR A 180 -24.55 -39.81 11.73
CA THR A 180 -25.88 -39.25 12.02
C THR A 180 -25.96 -37.74 11.79
N ILE A 181 -24.88 -36.99 12.06
CA ILE A 181 -24.84 -35.54 11.82
C ILE A 181 -24.82 -35.23 10.31
N LEU A 182 -24.15 -36.06 9.50
CA LEU A 182 -24.06 -35.85 8.05
C LEU A 182 -25.39 -36.15 7.35
N VAL A 183 -26.15 -37.14 7.84
CA VAL A 183 -27.49 -37.47 7.35
C VAL A 183 -28.51 -36.40 7.74
N LEU A 184 -28.47 -35.89 8.97
CA LEU A 184 -29.33 -34.78 9.41
C LEU A 184 -29.03 -33.49 8.63
N TRP A 185 -27.75 -33.21 8.36
CA TRP A 185 -27.35 -32.04 7.57
C TRP A 185 -27.81 -32.13 6.10
N LEU A 186 -27.77 -33.32 5.49
CA LEU A 186 -28.32 -33.52 4.14
C LEU A 186 -29.86 -33.39 4.12
N GLN A 187 -30.54 -33.87 5.16
CA GLN A 187 -32.00 -33.80 5.28
C GLN A 187 -32.50 -32.35 5.44
N GLU A 188 -31.80 -31.53 6.22
CA GLU A 188 -32.16 -30.13 6.47
C GLU A 188 -31.86 -29.22 5.27
N ARG A 189 -30.76 -29.49 4.54
CA ARG A 189 -30.41 -28.76 3.32
C ARG A 189 -31.40 -29.02 2.18
N ALA A 190 -31.97 -30.23 2.11
CA ALA A 190 -33.02 -30.57 1.15
C ALA A 190 -34.35 -29.83 1.44
N GLN A 191 -34.74 -29.72 2.73
CA GLN A 191 -35.98 -29.03 3.11
C GLN A 191 -35.94 -27.52 2.82
N HIS A 192 -34.77 -26.89 2.93
CA HIS A 192 -34.60 -25.47 2.62
C HIS A 192 -34.70 -25.18 1.12
N ALA A 193 -34.20 -26.09 0.27
CA ALA A 193 -34.30 -25.99 -1.19
C ALA A 193 -35.75 -26.14 -1.68
N HIS A 194 -36.53 -27.05 -1.07
CA HIS A 194 -37.95 -27.21 -1.39
C HIS A 194 -38.81 -26.00 -0.97
N ARG A 195 -38.51 -25.37 0.17
CA ARG A 195 -39.20 -24.14 0.61
C ARG A 195 -38.86 -22.93 -0.25
N ALA A 196 -37.61 -22.80 -0.70
CA ALA A 196 -37.19 -21.75 -1.64
C ALA A 196 -37.83 -21.92 -3.03
N ALA A 197 -37.98 -23.17 -3.50
CA ALA A 197 -38.65 -23.47 -4.78
C ALA A 197 -40.17 -23.24 -4.73
N ALA A 198 -40.81 -23.43 -3.56
CA ALA A 198 -42.24 -23.17 -3.37
C ALA A 198 -42.57 -21.67 -3.34
N ALA A 199 -41.66 -20.83 -2.83
CA ALA A 199 -41.81 -19.37 -2.82
C ALA A 199 -41.64 -18.71 -4.21
N LEU A 200 -41.12 -19.44 -5.19
CA LEU A 200 -40.92 -18.99 -6.58
C LEU A 200 -42.08 -19.39 -7.52
N ARG A 201 -43.15 -19.97 -7.01
CA ARG A 201 -44.37 -20.37 -7.76
C ARG A 201 -45.64 -19.62 -7.31
N GLN A 202 -45.48 -18.45 -6.70
CA GLN A 202 -46.56 -17.47 -6.49
C GLN A 202 -46.17 -16.16 -7.15
#